data_AF-A0A2I0B9E0-F1
#
_entry.id   AF-A0A2I0B9E0-F1
#
_cell.length_a   1.000
_cell.length_b   1.000
_cell.length_c   1.000
_cell.angle_alpha   90.00
_cell.angle_beta   90.00
_cell.angle_gamma   90.00
#
_symmetry.space_group_name_H-M   'P 1'
#
loop_
_entity.id
_entity.type
_entity.pdbx_description
1 polymer ?
#
loop_
_entity_poly.entity_id
_entity_poly.type
_entity_poly.pdbx_seq_one_letter_code
_entity_poly.pdbx_strand_id
1 'polypeptide(L)'
;MVLNAGLQRRNIQIKINIAEMRMLRWMCGYTRKDRMRNEYIRKKVSVAPIEDKLRESRLRWFGHLNRRPIEAPVRKIELLDFAHVQKGRGRPKKTRQKTIRSDLSYLNLDKNLITDRAQWKQRIHVADPT
;
A
#
# COMPACT_ATOMS: atom_id res chain seq x y z
N MET A 1 -8.19 20.17 20.09
CA MET A 1 -8.43 19.66 18.72
C MET A 1 -7.11 19.15 18.11
N VAL A 2 -7.22 18.19 17.17
CA VAL A 2 -6.25 17.76 16.13
C VAL A 2 -5.57 16.38 16.28
N LEU A 3 -5.92 15.53 15.29
CA LEU A 3 -5.58 14.11 15.05
C LEU A 3 -4.33 13.95 14.12
N ASN A 4 -3.08 13.97 14.61
CA ASN A 4 -1.91 14.28 13.75
C ASN A 4 -1.11 13.18 13.00
N ALA A 5 -1.51 11.91 12.95
CA ALA A 5 -0.83 10.85 12.16
C ALA A 5 -1.76 9.80 11.56
N GLY A 6 -3.07 10.10 11.54
CA GLY A 6 -3.84 9.75 10.35
C GLY A 6 -3.33 10.58 9.17
N LEU A 7 -2.85 11.81 9.44
CA LEU A 7 -2.37 12.78 8.46
C LEU A 7 -1.14 12.37 7.65
N GLN A 8 -0.08 11.81 8.22
CA GLN A 8 1.19 11.63 7.49
C GLN A 8 1.17 10.56 6.39
N ARG A 9 0.48 9.43 6.59
CA ARG A 9 0.30 8.42 5.52
C ARG A 9 -0.84 8.79 4.56
N ARG A 10 -1.90 9.44 5.06
CA ARG A 10 -2.84 10.16 4.20
C ARG A 10 -2.05 11.07 3.25
N ASN A 11 -1.06 11.81 3.74
CA ASN A 11 -0.29 12.74 2.90
C ASN A 11 0.46 12.06 1.73
N ILE A 12 1.21 10.97 1.94
CA ILE A 12 1.93 10.30 0.82
C ILE A 12 0.96 9.59 -0.13
N GLN A 13 0.02 8.81 0.39
CA GLN A 13 -0.94 8.09 -0.46
C GLN A 13 -1.84 9.06 -1.22
N ILE A 14 -2.26 10.17 -0.60
CA ILE A 14 -2.97 11.26 -1.25
C ILE A 14 -2.10 11.91 -2.32
N LYS A 15 -0.83 12.20 -2.04
CA LYS A 15 0.11 12.76 -3.04
C LYS A 15 0.25 11.87 -4.26
N ILE A 16 0.37 10.55 -4.06
CA ILE A 16 0.48 9.58 -5.16
C ILE A 16 -0.85 9.52 -5.94
N ASN A 17 -2.00 9.47 -5.26
CA ASN A 17 -3.31 9.53 -5.91
C ASN A 17 -3.51 10.84 -6.71
N ILE A 18 -3.04 11.97 -6.19
CA ILE A 18 -3.08 13.26 -6.89
C ILE A 18 -2.19 13.21 -8.14
N ALA A 19 -0.98 12.67 -8.02
CA ALA A 19 -0.05 12.55 -9.15
C ALA A 19 -0.62 11.63 -10.24
N GLU A 20 -1.12 10.45 -9.86
CA GLU A 20 -1.81 9.50 -10.74
C GLU A 20 -2.95 10.21 -11.48
N MET A 21 -3.90 10.82 -10.74
CA MET A 21 -5.05 11.47 -11.36
C MET A 21 -4.66 12.65 -12.25
N ARG A 22 -3.59 13.39 -11.93
CA ARG A 22 -3.07 14.45 -12.78
C ARG A 22 -2.55 13.89 -14.11
N MET A 23 -1.79 12.80 -14.05
CA MET A 23 -1.25 12.14 -15.24
C MET A 23 -2.36 11.54 -16.11
N LEU A 24 -3.31 10.80 -15.52
CA LEU A 24 -4.42 10.19 -16.25
C LEU A 24 -5.32 11.23 -16.93
N ARG A 25 -5.58 12.35 -16.24
CA ARG A 25 -6.33 13.48 -16.82
C ARG A 25 -5.59 14.10 -18.00
N TRP A 26 -4.29 14.34 -17.85
CA TRP A 26 -3.46 14.89 -18.92
C TRP A 26 -3.44 13.98 -20.15
N MET A 27 -3.23 12.67 -19.96
CA MET A 27 -3.27 11.67 -21.04
C MET A 27 -4.62 11.63 -21.77
N CYS A 28 -5.72 11.81 -21.04
CA CYS A 28 -7.08 11.81 -21.61
C CYS A 28 -7.54 13.17 -22.15
N GLY A 29 -6.74 14.23 -22.02
CA GLY A 29 -7.13 15.60 -22.37
C GLY A 29 -8.19 16.23 -21.46
N TYR A 30 -8.42 15.69 -20.25
CA TYR A 30 -9.40 16.23 -19.32
C TYR A 30 -8.81 17.33 -18.44
N THR A 31 -9.51 18.45 -18.38
CA THR A 31 -9.25 19.56 -17.48
C THR A 31 -10.11 19.45 -16.22
N ARG A 32 -9.95 20.42 -15.29
CA ARG A 32 -10.84 20.52 -14.12
C ARG A 32 -12.25 21.01 -14.49
N LYS A 33 -12.43 21.70 -15.63
CA LYS A 33 -13.72 22.24 -16.08
C LYS A 33 -14.68 21.14 -16.52
N ASP A 34 -14.16 20.03 -17.02
CA ASP A 34 -14.95 18.89 -17.49
C ASP A 34 -15.66 18.14 -16.36
N ARG A 35 -15.26 18.38 -15.10
CA ARG A 35 -15.86 17.77 -13.88
C ARG A 35 -15.98 16.25 -13.93
N MET A 36 -15.14 15.59 -14.75
CA MET A 36 -15.13 14.14 -14.90
C MET A 36 -14.78 13.46 -13.57
N ARG A 37 -15.54 12.43 -13.21
CA ARG A 37 -15.29 11.60 -12.04
C ARG A 37 -13.98 10.81 -12.19
N ASN A 38 -13.25 10.64 -11.09
CA ASN A 38 -11.95 9.94 -11.11
C ASN A 38 -12.12 8.46 -11.46
N GLU A 39 -13.21 7.84 -11.01
CA GLU A 39 -13.57 6.45 -11.30
C GLU A 39 -13.77 6.25 -12.80
N TYR A 40 -14.44 7.20 -13.47
CA TYR A 40 -14.64 7.17 -14.91
C TYR A 40 -13.32 7.25 -15.66
N ILE A 41 -12.42 8.16 -15.27
CA ILE A 41 -11.12 8.32 -15.93
C ILE A 41 -10.29 7.04 -15.81
N ARG A 42 -10.23 6.43 -14.62
CA ARG A 42 -9.53 5.16 -14.42
C ARG A 42 -10.13 4.02 -15.26
N LYS A 43 -11.46 3.94 -15.32
CA LYS A 43 -12.17 2.96 -16.16
C LYS A 43 -11.88 3.17 -17.65
N LYS A 44 -11.85 4.41 -18.12
CA LYS A 44 -11.56 4.74 -19.52
C LYS A 44 -10.16 4.31 -19.96
N VAL A 45 -9.17 4.43 -19.06
CA VAL A 45 -7.78 4.04 -19.32
C VAL A 45 -7.52 2.59 -18.91
N SER A 46 -8.53 1.86 -18.42
CA SER A 46 -8.41 0.48 -17.97
C SER A 46 -7.29 0.28 -16.92
N VAL A 47 -7.21 1.18 -15.93
CA VAL A 47 -6.19 1.12 -14.86
C VAL A 47 -6.81 0.91 -13.48
N ALA A 48 -6.20 0.06 -12.66
CA ALA A 48 -6.58 -0.07 -11.26
C ALA A 48 -6.08 1.15 -10.44
N PRO A 49 -6.71 1.48 -9.30
CA PRO A 49 -6.22 2.54 -8.43
C PRO A 49 -4.78 2.27 -7.98
N ILE A 50 -3.93 3.31 -8.06
CA ILE A 50 -2.52 3.20 -7.67
C ILE A 50 -2.31 2.72 -6.22
N GLU A 51 -3.24 3.03 -5.32
CA GLU A 51 -3.20 2.57 -3.94
C GLU A 51 -3.27 1.04 -3.83
N ASP A 52 -4.05 0.41 -4.70
CA ASP A 52 -4.23 -1.03 -4.73
C ASP A 52 -2.96 -1.71 -5.28
N LYS A 53 -2.37 -1.16 -6.35
CA LYS A 53 -1.07 -1.63 -6.88
C LYS A 53 0.08 -1.47 -5.87
N LEU A 54 0.07 -0.38 -5.09
CA LEU A 54 1.02 -0.19 -4.00
C LEU A 54 0.80 -1.22 -2.88
N ARG A 55 -0.46 -1.53 -2.55
CA ARG A 55 -0.80 -2.57 -1.56
C ARG A 55 -0.33 -3.94 -2.03
N GLU A 56 -0.62 -4.31 -3.28
CA GLU A 56 -0.10 -5.54 -3.89
C GLU A 56 1.42 -5.62 -3.77
N SER A 57 2.13 -4.54 -4.13
CA SER A 57 3.60 -4.49 -4.08
C SER A 57 4.15 -4.68 -2.65
N ARG A 58 3.54 -4.02 -1.66
CA ARG A 58 3.92 -4.16 -0.25
C ARG A 58 3.71 -5.58 0.27
N LEU A 59 2.58 -6.20 -0.07
CA LEU A 59 2.25 -7.57 0.33
C LEU A 59 3.09 -8.61 -0.43
N ARG A 60 3.43 -8.36 -1.70
CA ARG A 60 4.35 -9.21 -2.48
C ARG A 60 5.73 -9.25 -1.82
N TRP A 61 6.26 -8.10 -1.42
CA TRP A 61 7.51 -8.01 -0.67
C TRP A 61 7.43 -8.67 0.70
N PHE A 62 6.33 -8.45 1.44
CA PHE A 62 6.12 -9.10 2.73
C PHE A 62 6.08 -10.62 2.62
N GLY A 63 5.35 -11.16 1.64
CA GLY A 63 5.31 -12.59 1.38
C GLY A 63 6.69 -13.14 0.96
N HIS A 64 7.48 -12.38 0.21
CA HIS A 64 8.87 -12.77 -0.08
C HIS A 64 9.70 -12.90 1.19
N LEU A 65 9.69 -11.87 2.07
CA LEU A 65 10.46 -11.88 3.31
C LEU A 65 10.08 -13.04 4.24
N ASN A 66 8.79 -13.32 4.40
CA ASN A 66 8.32 -14.40 5.29
C ASN A 66 8.57 -15.82 4.73
N ARG A 67 9.00 -15.95 3.47
CA ARG A 67 9.41 -17.23 2.87
C ARG A 67 10.92 -17.47 2.90
N ARG A 68 11.73 -16.46 3.24
CA ARG A 68 13.20 -16.60 3.36
C ARG A 68 13.59 -17.26 4.68
N PRO A 69 14.68 -18.02 4.78
CA PRO A 69 15.17 -18.53 6.06
C PRO A 69 15.41 -17.39 7.07
N ILE A 70 15.30 -17.66 8.38
CA ILE A 70 15.45 -16.64 9.44
C ILE A 70 16.88 -16.10 9.51
N GLU A 71 17.84 -16.88 9.03
CA GLU A 71 19.24 -16.57 8.90
C GLU A 71 19.49 -15.49 7.83
N ALA A 72 18.56 -15.32 6.88
CA ALA A 72 18.70 -14.33 5.82
C ALA A 72 18.73 -12.91 6.42
N PRO A 73 19.73 -12.07 6.08
CA PRO A 73 19.89 -10.73 6.67
C PRO A 73 18.63 -9.87 6.59
N VAL A 74 17.93 -9.94 5.47
CA VAL A 74 16.70 -9.16 5.23
C VAL A 74 15.53 -9.60 6.12
N ARG A 75 15.50 -10.87 6.56
CA ARG A 75 14.49 -11.39 7.50
C ARG A 75 14.85 -11.05 8.95
N LYS A 76 16.14 -11.03 9.31
CA LYS A 76 16.62 -10.59 10.63
C LYS A 76 16.18 -9.16 10.97
N ILE A 77 16.27 -8.25 10.00
CA ILE A 77 15.86 -6.84 10.18
C ILE A 77 14.37 -6.73 10.57
N GLU A 78 13.51 -7.58 10.00
CA GLU A 78 12.07 -7.59 10.32
C GLU A 78 11.78 -8.07 11.75
N LEU A 79 12.67 -8.87 12.33
CA LEU A 79 12.56 -9.42 13.68
C LEU A 79 13.16 -8.50 14.75
N LEU A 80 13.85 -7.43 14.36
CA LEU A 80 14.38 -6.46 15.31
C LEU A 80 13.23 -5.77 16.04
N ASP A 81 13.17 -5.98 17.35
CA ASP A 81 12.19 -5.31 18.20
C ASP A 81 12.73 -3.95 18.65
N PHE A 82 12.08 -2.89 18.16
CA PHE A 82 12.38 -1.52 18.57
C PHE A 82 11.51 -1.06 19.76
N ALA A 83 10.83 -1.96 20.47
CA ALA A 83 9.99 -1.61 21.63
C ALA A 83 10.76 -0.83 22.71
N HIS A 84 12.07 -1.11 22.85
CA HIS A 84 12.96 -0.55 23.86
C HIS A 84 13.66 0.74 23.39
N VAL A 85 13.45 1.16 22.13
CA VAL A 85 14.00 2.42 21.62
C VAL A 85 13.16 3.58 22.14
N GLN A 86 13.82 4.52 22.82
CA GLN A 86 13.20 5.75 23.32
C GLN A 86 12.50 6.49 22.17
N LYS A 87 11.19 6.67 22.31
CA LYS A 87 10.39 7.38 21.32
C LYS A 87 10.46 8.87 21.63
N GLY A 88 10.84 9.67 20.64
CA GLY A 88 10.79 11.13 20.76
C GLY A 88 9.38 11.63 21.08
N ARG A 89 9.30 12.85 21.62
CA ARG A 89 8.02 13.54 21.88
C ARG A 89 7.22 13.72 20.59
N GLY A 90 5.89 13.59 20.69
CA GLY A 90 4.96 13.75 19.57
C GLY A 90 4.32 12.45 19.09
N ARG A 91 3.62 12.50 17.95
CA ARG A 91 2.88 11.33 17.46
C ARG A 91 3.83 10.30 16.85
N PRO A 92 3.76 9.01 17.26
CA PRO A 92 4.62 7.98 16.70
C PRO A 92 4.43 7.84 15.19
N LYS A 93 5.56 7.73 14.47
CA LYS A 93 5.56 7.39 13.04
C LYS A 93 4.87 6.04 12.82
N LYS A 94 4.09 5.91 11.75
CA LYS A 94 3.43 4.64 11.40
C LYS A 94 4.50 3.66 10.92
N THR A 95 4.71 2.58 11.67
CA THR A 95 5.72 1.56 11.34
C THR A 95 5.33 0.74 10.13
N ARG A 96 6.33 0.12 9.49
CA ARG A 96 6.12 -0.83 8.38
C ARG A 96 5.13 -1.94 8.78
N GLN A 97 5.30 -2.55 9.96
CA GLN A 97 4.40 -3.56 10.54
C GLN A 97 2.94 -3.10 10.59
N LYS A 98 2.69 -1.86 11.05
CA LYS A 98 1.34 -1.29 11.11
C LYS A 98 0.72 -1.09 9.71
N THR A 99 1.52 -0.88 8.66
CA THR A 99 1.03 -0.88 7.26
C THR A 99 0.63 -2.25 6.82
N ILE A 100 1.49 -3.25 7.02
CA ILE A 100 1.21 -4.60 6.55
C ILE A 100 -0.04 -5.14 7.23
N ARG A 101 -0.20 -4.93 8.55
CA ARG A 101 -1.44 -5.30 9.26
C ARG A 101 -2.70 -4.64 8.67
N SER A 102 -2.60 -3.36 8.31
CA SER A 102 -3.70 -2.61 7.68
C SER A 102 -4.03 -3.13 6.29
N ASP A 103 -3.01 -3.49 5.50
CA ASP A 103 -3.17 -4.01 4.14
C ASP A 103 -3.75 -5.43 4.16
N LEU A 104 -3.28 -6.28 5.08
CA LEU A 104 -3.84 -7.61 5.33
C LEU A 104 -5.31 -7.54 5.74
N SER A 105 -5.64 -6.63 6.68
CA SER A 105 -7.02 -6.41 7.11
C SER A 105 -7.90 -5.86 5.99
N TYR A 106 -7.39 -4.97 5.14
CA TYR A 106 -8.14 -4.45 3.99
C TYR A 106 -8.55 -5.55 3.01
N LEU A 107 -7.69 -6.55 2.81
CA LEU A 107 -7.95 -7.69 1.93
C LEU A 107 -8.52 -8.91 2.65
N ASN A 108 -8.79 -8.82 3.96
CA ASN A 108 -9.19 -9.95 4.81
C ASN A 108 -8.28 -11.19 4.67
N LEU A 109 -6.96 -10.97 4.65
CA LEU A 109 -5.97 -12.03 4.51
C LEU A 109 -5.34 -12.43 5.84
N ASP A 110 -5.27 -13.74 6.07
CA ASP A 110 -4.46 -14.31 7.14
C ASP A 110 -2.98 -14.42 6.72
N LYS A 111 -2.08 -14.17 7.66
CA LYS A 111 -0.63 -14.32 7.48
C LYS A 111 -0.24 -15.77 7.21
N ASN A 112 -1.01 -16.75 7.70
CA ASN A 112 -0.73 -18.17 7.48
C ASN A 112 -0.76 -18.57 6.00
N LEU A 113 -1.48 -17.80 5.16
CA LEU A 113 -1.57 -18.00 3.71
C LEU A 113 -0.24 -17.83 2.95
N ILE A 114 0.77 -17.22 3.58
CA ILE A 114 2.01 -16.82 2.90
C ILE A 114 2.85 -18.02 2.43
N THR A 115 2.70 -19.17 3.08
CA THR A 115 3.40 -20.41 2.73
C THR A 115 3.01 -20.89 1.34
N ASP A 116 1.73 -20.83 0.99
CA ASP A 116 1.23 -21.10 -0.36
C ASP A 116 1.49 -19.90 -1.27
N ARG A 117 2.53 -20.02 -2.11
CA ARG A 117 2.91 -18.96 -3.06
C ARG A 117 1.81 -18.69 -4.10
N ALA A 118 1.12 -19.72 -4.57
CA ALA A 118 0.12 -19.59 -5.63
C ALA A 118 -1.12 -18.87 -5.08
N GLN A 119 -1.63 -19.35 -3.95
CA GLN A 119 -2.76 -18.75 -3.26
C GLN A 119 -2.46 -17.33 -2.80
N TRP A 120 -1.26 -17.09 -2.23
CA TRP A 120 -0.82 -15.74 -1.88
C TRP A 120 -0.81 -14.80 -3.08
N LYS A 121 -0.20 -15.21 -4.19
CA LYS A 121 -0.13 -14.40 -5.43
C LYS A 121 -1.53 -14.08 -5.93
N GLN A 122 -2.43 -15.06 -6.00
CA GLN A 122 -3.79 -14.87 -6.48
C GLN A 122 -4.56 -13.87 -5.61
N ARG A 123 -4.45 -13.96 -4.28
CA ARG A 123 -5.22 -13.13 -3.35
C ARG A 123 -4.75 -11.68 -3.27
N ILE A 124 -3.46 -11.42 -3.48
CA ILE A 124 -2.92 -10.05 -3.46
C ILE A 124 -2.97 -9.37 -4.83
N HIS A 125 -3.24 -10.12 -5.90
CA HIS A 125 -3.14 -9.61 -7.25
C HIS A 125 -4.21 -8.57 -7.53
N VAL A 126 -3.80 -7.42 -8.05
CA VAL A 126 -4.68 -6.36 -8.52
C VAL A 126 -4.58 -6.34 -10.05
N ALA A 127 -5.60 -6.88 -10.71
CA ALA A 127 -5.72 -6.82 -12.15
C ALA A 127 -6.05 -5.38 -12.58
N ASP A 128 -5.54 -4.96 -13.73
CA ASP A 128 -6.04 -3.77 -14.38
C ASP A 128 -7.39 -4.11 -15.03
N PRO A 129 -8.43 -3.27 -14.87
CA PRO A 129 -9.76 -3.55 -15.38
C PRO A 129 -9.74 -3.54 -16.90
N THR A 130 -9.73 -4.73 -17.52
CA THR A 130 -9.91 -4.96 -18.96
C THR A 130 -11.24 -4.40 -19.45
#